data_AF-A0A2V7J1J1-F1
#
_entry.id   AF-A0A2V7J1J1-F1
#
_cell.length_a   1.000
_cell.length_b   1.000
_cell.length_c   1.000
_cell.angle_alpha   90.00
_cell.angle_beta   90.00
_cell.angle_gamma   90.00
#
_symmetry.space_group_name_H-M   'P 1'
#
loop_
_entity.id
_entity.type
_entity.pdbx_description
1 polymer ?
#
loop_
_entity_poly.entity_id
_entity_poly.type
_entity_poly.pdbx_seq_one_letter_code
_entity_poly.pdbx_strand_id
1 'polypeptide(L)'
;LRRDRGRGPLESAVGAILRYLDGRVEPLDLPLDVRATAFQRRVFEALQRIPYGRTRSYTEVARAIGRPAAIRAVARACATNPAALVIPCHRVVRQDGGVGGYRWGIERKQTLLMKEAAAR
;
A
#
# COMPACT_ATOMS: atom_id res chain seq x y z
N LEU A 1 25.10 6.57 -34.09
CA LEU A 1 24.70 6.50 -32.67
C LEU A 1 23.23 6.86 -32.52
N ARG A 2 22.33 5.88 -32.62
CA ARG A 2 20.91 6.08 -32.31
C ARG A 2 20.81 6.11 -30.79
N ARG A 3 20.67 7.31 -30.19
CA ARG A 3 20.21 7.42 -28.80
C ARG A 3 18.81 6.84 -28.77
N ASP A 4 18.70 5.65 -28.24
CA ASP A 4 17.43 5.06 -27.85
C ASP A 4 16.74 6.09 -26.93
N ARG A 5 15.66 6.72 -27.42
CA ARG A 5 14.81 7.62 -26.62
C ARG A 5 13.88 6.75 -25.76
N GLY A 6 14.48 5.77 -25.08
CA GLY A 6 13.81 4.89 -24.14
C GLY A 6 13.35 5.70 -22.95
N ARG A 7 12.07 5.53 -22.59
CA ARG A 7 11.42 6.10 -21.41
C ARG A 7 12.34 6.05 -20.19
N GLY A 8 12.66 7.18 -19.56
CA GLY A 8 13.56 7.21 -18.41
C GLY A 8 13.00 6.39 -17.21
N PRO A 9 13.83 5.99 -16.23
CA PRO A 9 13.38 5.16 -15.10
C PRO A 9 12.17 5.74 -14.34
N LEU A 10 12.14 7.06 -14.14
CA LEU A 10 11.03 7.77 -13.52
C LEU A 10 9.76 7.70 -14.37
N GLU A 11 9.88 7.93 -15.68
CA GLU A 11 8.74 7.95 -16.59
C GLU A 11 8.11 6.55 -16.74
N SER A 12 8.93 5.49 -16.65
CA SER A 12 8.47 4.11 -16.54
C SER A 12 7.72 3.84 -15.23
N ALA A 13 8.26 4.30 -14.10
CA ALA A 13 7.62 4.16 -12.79
C ALA A 13 6.27 4.90 -12.71
N VAL A 14 6.21 6.14 -13.19
CA VAL A 14 4.96 6.92 -13.29
C VAL A 14 3.94 6.20 -14.16
N GLY A 15 4.37 5.66 -15.30
CA GLY A 15 3.50 4.86 -16.17
C GLY A 15 2.91 3.63 -15.47
N ALA A 16 3.70 2.91 -14.69
CA ALA A 16 3.23 1.77 -13.90
C ALA A 16 2.21 2.18 -12.83
N ILE A 17 2.47 3.29 -12.11
CA ILE A 17 1.55 3.84 -11.11
C ILE A 17 0.21 4.23 -11.73
N LEU A 18 0.23 4.91 -12.89
CA LEU A 18 -1.00 5.30 -13.59
C LEU A 18 -1.83 4.09 -14.01
N ARG A 19 -1.20 3.08 -14.64
CA ARG A 19 -1.89 1.83 -15.01
C ARG A 19 -2.51 1.12 -13.81
N TYR A 20 -1.79 1.08 -12.69
CA TYR A 20 -2.27 0.50 -11.45
C TYR A 20 -3.48 1.24 -10.86
N LEU A 21 -3.47 2.57 -10.90
CA LEU A 21 -4.58 3.42 -10.45
C LEU A 21 -5.82 3.30 -11.36
N ASP A 22 -5.61 2.91 -12.62
CA ASP A 22 -6.66 2.61 -13.60
C ASP A 22 -7.17 1.16 -13.52
N GLY A 23 -6.72 0.38 -12.53
CA GLY A 23 -7.20 -0.99 -12.31
C GLY A 23 -6.47 -2.06 -13.13
N ARG A 24 -5.41 -1.71 -13.86
CA ARG A 24 -4.54 -2.71 -14.51
C ARG A 24 -3.60 -3.29 -13.45
N VAL A 25 -3.97 -4.45 -12.91
CA VAL A 25 -3.31 -5.07 -11.75
C VAL A 25 -1.97 -5.71 -12.14
N GLU A 26 -0.98 -4.86 -12.38
CA GLU A 26 0.44 -5.23 -12.47
C GLU A 26 1.09 -5.05 -11.08
N PRO A 27 2.03 -5.93 -10.67
CA PRO A 27 2.85 -5.68 -9.49
C PRO A 27 3.58 -4.35 -9.59
N LEU A 28 3.41 -3.47 -8.59
CA LEU A 28 4.20 -2.24 -8.45
C LEU A 28 5.56 -2.58 -7.84
N ASP A 29 6.42 -3.26 -8.60
CA ASP A 29 7.79 -3.59 -8.20
C ASP A 29 8.73 -2.40 -8.48
N LEU A 30 8.57 -1.34 -7.69
CA LEU A 30 9.39 -0.14 -7.77
C LEU A 30 10.52 -0.20 -6.73
N PRO A 31 11.76 0.19 -7.08
CA PRO A 31 12.85 0.22 -6.11
C PRO A 31 12.54 1.25 -5.01
N LEU A 32 12.38 0.77 -3.78
CA LEU A 32 12.07 1.59 -2.61
C LEU A 32 13.25 1.64 -1.64
N ASP A 33 13.74 2.85 -1.34
CA ASP A 33 14.62 3.11 -0.19
C ASP A 33 13.82 3.75 0.96
N VAL A 34 13.06 2.92 1.67
CA VAL A 34 12.23 3.36 2.80
C VAL A 34 12.96 3.16 4.12
N ARG A 35 13.25 4.26 4.81
CA ARG A 35 13.74 4.24 6.19
C ARG A 35 12.63 3.82 7.14
N ALA A 36 12.81 2.69 7.81
CA ALA A 36 11.82 2.09 8.70
C ALA A 36 12.51 1.36 9.86
N THR A 37 11.87 1.35 11.04
CA THR A 37 12.28 0.47 12.13
C THR A 37 12.06 -1.00 11.75
N ALA A 38 12.72 -1.94 12.44
CA ALA A 38 12.51 -3.37 12.21
C ALA A 38 11.02 -3.78 12.30
N PHE A 39 10.27 -3.16 13.22
CA PHE A 39 8.83 -3.39 13.32
C PHE A 39 8.06 -2.82 12.13
N GLN A 40 8.35 -1.59 11.70
CA GLN A 40 7.71 -0.99 10.53
C GLN A 40 7.98 -1.78 9.26
N ARG A 41 9.22 -2.27 9.05
CA ARG A 41 9.55 -3.13 7.90
C ARG A 41 8.67 -4.38 7.85
N ARG A 42 8.57 -5.11 8.97
CA ARG A 42 7.68 -6.29 9.08
C ARG A 42 6.23 -5.95 8.77
N VAL A 43 5.73 -4.81 9.25
CA VAL A 43 4.38 -4.35 8.90
C VAL A 43 4.29 -4.10 7.40
N PHE A 44 5.18 -3.30 6.82
CA PHE A 44 5.14 -2.93 5.40
C PHE A 44 5.21 -4.13 4.47
N GLU A 45 6.06 -5.10 4.76
CA GLU A 45 6.11 -6.38 4.03
C GLU A 45 4.79 -7.15 4.15
N ALA A 46 4.14 -7.15 5.32
CA ALA A 46 2.82 -7.76 5.47
C ALA A 46 1.74 -7.00 4.69
N LEU A 47 1.83 -5.67 4.60
CA LEU A 47 0.91 -4.86 3.80
C LEU A 47 1.05 -5.17 2.30
N GLN A 48 2.28 -5.31 1.81
CA GLN A 48 2.55 -5.65 0.40
C GLN A 48 2.00 -7.01 -0.02
N ARG A 49 1.81 -7.94 0.93
CA ARG A 49 1.16 -9.23 0.68
C ARG A 49 -0.37 -9.17 0.61
N ILE A 50 -0.99 -8.02 0.92
CA ILE A 50 -2.45 -7.85 0.82
C ILE A 50 -2.81 -7.69 -0.67
N PRO A 51 -3.57 -8.61 -1.29
CA PRO A 51 -3.89 -8.55 -2.72
C PRO A 51 -4.71 -7.32 -3.10
N TYR A 52 -4.65 -6.95 -4.39
CA TYR A 52 -5.46 -5.88 -4.95
C TYR A 52 -6.96 -6.11 -4.72
N GLY A 53 -7.66 -5.04 -4.30
CA GLY A 53 -9.07 -5.04 -3.94
C GLY A 53 -9.41 -5.77 -2.63
N ARG A 54 -8.46 -6.48 -1.99
CA ARG A 54 -8.69 -7.16 -0.71
C ARG A 54 -8.30 -6.23 0.43
N THR A 55 -9.01 -6.33 1.54
CA THR A 55 -8.72 -5.58 2.77
C THR A 55 -8.31 -6.53 3.89
N ARG A 56 -7.62 -5.97 4.89
CA ARG A 56 -7.34 -6.61 6.18
C ARG A 56 -7.61 -5.62 7.30
N SER A 57 -7.98 -6.11 8.46
CA SER A 57 -8.05 -5.33 9.68
C SER A 57 -6.65 -5.15 10.29
N TYR A 58 -6.48 -4.11 11.13
CA TYR A 58 -5.27 -3.96 11.93
C TYR A 58 -4.96 -5.20 12.79
N THR A 59 -6.01 -5.88 13.28
CA THR A 59 -5.91 -7.13 14.04
C THR A 59 -5.33 -8.26 13.21
N GLU A 60 -5.82 -8.45 11.97
CA GLU A 60 -5.30 -9.47 11.06
C GLU A 60 -3.84 -9.22 10.70
N VAL A 61 -3.46 -7.96 10.43
CA VAL A 61 -2.05 -7.61 10.16
C VAL A 61 -1.17 -7.87 11.38
N ALA A 62 -1.63 -7.51 12.59
CA ALA A 62 -0.89 -7.78 13.83
C ALA A 62 -0.66 -9.29 14.07
N ARG A 63 -1.67 -10.11 13.76
CA ARG A 63 -1.53 -11.59 13.80
C ARG A 63 -0.57 -12.10 12.72
N ALA A 64 -0.67 -11.59 11.49
CA ALA A 64 0.17 -12.02 10.37
C ALA A 64 1.68 -11.76 10.62
N ILE A 65 2.03 -10.70 11.36
CA ILE A 65 3.42 -10.42 11.72
C ILE A 65 3.88 -11.14 13.01
N GLY A 66 3.04 -12.01 13.59
CA GLY A 66 3.34 -12.75 14.82
C GLY A 66 3.30 -11.90 16.10
N ARG A 67 2.61 -10.75 16.08
CA ARG A 67 2.48 -9.86 17.26
C ARG A 67 1.02 -9.47 17.50
N PRO A 68 0.14 -10.40 17.93
CA PRO A 68 -1.31 -10.14 18.03
C PRO A 68 -1.70 -8.93 18.90
N ALA A 69 -0.93 -8.62 19.95
CA ALA A 69 -1.17 -7.48 20.82
C ALA A 69 -0.75 -6.11 20.22
N ALA A 70 -0.05 -6.10 19.08
CA ALA A 70 0.56 -4.89 18.51
C ALA A 70 -0.38 -4.07 17.60
N ILE A 71 -1.71 -4.19 17.76
CA ILE A 71 -2.72 -3.57 16.89
C ILE A 71 -2.50 -2.06 16.74
N ARG A 72 -2.34 -1.32 17.84
CA ARG A 72 -2.09 0.13 17.82
C ARG A 72 -0.76 0.49 17.14
N ALA A 73 0.27 -0.33 17.35
CA ALA A 73 1.57 -0.12 16.71
C ALA A 73 1.49 -0.35 15.20
N VAL A 74 0.73 -1.36 14.73
CA VAL A 74 0.43 -1.57 13.31
C VAL A 74 -0.31 -0.36 12.75
N ALA A 75 -1.35 0.14 13.44
CA ALA A 75 -2.08 1.32 13.01
C ALA A 75 -1.15 2.54 12.87
N ARG A 76 -0.23 2.74 13.81
CA ARG A 76 0.78 3.80 13.74
C ARG A 76 1.73 3.61 12.55
N ALA A 77 2.21 2.38 12.30
CA ALA A 77 3.04 2.08 11.15
C ALA A 77 2.33 2.41 9.82
N CYS A 78 1.05 2.03 9.68
CA CYS A 78 0.22 2.42 8.53
C CYS A 78 0.10 3.95 8.38
N ALA A 79 -0.11 4.67 9.49
CA ALA A 79 -0.22 6.13 9.49
C ALA A 79 1.10 6.86 9.18
N THR A 80 2.25 6.18 9.32
CA THR A 80 3.58 6.75 9.04
C THR A 80 4.21 6.22 7.75
N ASN A 81 3.50 5.39 6.98
CA ASN A 81 3.99 4.87 5.70
C ASN A 81 4.35 6.04 4.76
N PRO A 82 5.59 6.14 4.21
CA PRO A 82 5.97 7.20 3.28
C PRO A 82 5.69 6.88 1.81
N ALA A 83 5.44 5.61 1.45
CA ALA A 83 5.31 5.16 0.07
C ALA A 83 3.93 4.54 -0.18
N ALA A 84 2.90 5.37 -0.35
CA ALA A 84 1.56 4.92 -0.70
C ALA A 84 1.56 4.09 -1.99
N LEU A 85 0.51 3.29 -2.18
CA LEU A 85 0.30 2.38 -3.32
C LEU A 85 1.27 1.20 -3.32
N VAL A 86 2.58 1.46 -3.36
CA VAL A 86 3.61 0.42 -3.34
C VAL A 86 3.62 -0.31 -1.99
N ILE A 87 3.46 0.43 -0.90
CA ILE A 87 3.11 -0.12 0.42
C ILE A 87 1.62 0.21 0.63
N PRO A 88 0.69 -0.73 0.39
CA PRO A 88 -0.73 -0.43 0.22
C PRO A 88 -1.46 -0.30 1.57
N CYS A 89 -1.06 0.64 2.43
CA CYS A 89 -1.68 0.80 3.75
C CYS A 89 -3.14 1.31 3.70
N HIS A 90 -3.63 1.77 2.54
CA HIS A 90 -5.05 2.04 2.31
C HIS A 90 -5.92 0.78 2.40
N ARG A 91 -5.34 -0.42 2.19
CA ARG A 91 -6.05 -1.70 2.32
C ARG A 91 -6.27 -2.15 3.76
N VAL A 92 -5.71 -1.45 4.74
CA VAL A 92 -5.91 -1.78 6.16
C VAL A 92 -7.05 -0.94 6.73
N VAL A 93 -8.09 -1.60 7.22
CA VAL A 93 -9.31 -0.97 7.75
C VAL A 93 -9.53 -1.34 9.21
N ARG A 94 -10.50 -0.70 9.87
CA ARG A 94 -10.95 -1.10 11.20
C ARG A 94 -11.73 -2.42 11.12
N GLN A 95 -11.77 -3.17 12.21
CA GLN A 95 -12.47 -4.46 12.27
C GLN A 95 -14.00 -4.33 12.13
N ASP A 96 -14.56 -3.16 12.47
CA ASP A 96 -15.98 -2.81 12.31
C ASP A 96 -16.33 -2.35 10.88
N GLY A 97 -15.42 -2.50 9.92
CA GLY A 97 -15.61 -2.06 8.53
C GLY A 97 -15.34 -0.57 8.29
N GLY A 98 -15.09 0.22 9.34
CA GLY A 98 -14.73 1.62 9.21
C GLY A 98 -13.37 1.81 8.51
N VAL A 99 -13.27 2.82 7.63
CA VAL A 99 -12.04 3.08 6.85
C VAL A 99 -10.84 3.42 7.75
N GLY A 100 -11.08 4.13 8.86
CA GLY A 100 -10.01 4.62 9.74
C GLY A 100 -9.14 5.70 9.08
N GLY A 101 -8.10 6.13 9.79
CA GLY A 101 -7.20 7.19 9.29
C GLY A 101 -6.38 6.79 8.07
N TYR A 102 -5.86 7.79 7.36
CA TYR A 102 -4.92 7.62 6.27
C TYR A 102 -3.98 8.83 6.18
N ARG A 103 -2.68 8.58 6.07
CA ARG A 103 -1.66 9.65 6.02
C ARG A 103 -1.93 10.66 4.92
N TRP A 104 -2.46 10.20 3.78
CA TRP A 104 -2.71 11.03 2.61
C TRP A 104 -4.18 11.44 2.46
N GLY A 105 -4.98 11.38 3.53
CA GLY A 105 -6.37 11.84 3.55
C GLY A 105 -7.42 10.73 3.31
N ILE A 106 -8.49 10.77 4.09
CA ILE A 106 -9.51 9.70 4.13
C ILE A 106 -10.21 9.53 2.78
N GLU A 107 -10.52 10.63 2.09
CA GLU A 107 -11.14 10.62 0.75
C GLU A 107 -10.31 9.84 -0.27
N ARG A 108 -8.98 9.99 -0.24
CA ARG A 108 -8.07 9.23 -1.12
C ARG A 108 -8.13 7.75 -0.80
N LYS A 109 -8.15 7.38 0.48
CA LYS A 109 -8.27 5.97 0.91
C LYS A 109 -9.59 5.35 0.43
N GLN A 110 -10.71 6.06 0.60
CA GLN A 110 -12.02 5.63 0.13
C GLN A 110 -12.04 5.46 -1.39
N THR A 111 -11.53 6.44 -2.12
CA THR A 111 -11.46 6.39 -3.59
C THR A 111 -10.63 5.21 -4.07
N LEU A 112 -9.46 4.97 -3.46
CA LEU A 112 -8.62 3.82 -3.79
C LEU A 112 -9.37 2.51 -3.53
N LEU A 113 -9.93 2.33 -2.32
CA LEU A 113 -10.68 1.12 -1.97
C LEU A 113 -11.84 0.85 -2.93
N MET A 114 -12.59 1.89 -3.30
CA MET A 114 -13.70 1.80 -4.25
C MET A 114 -13.21 1.38 -5.63
N LYS A 115 -12.17 2.04 -6.16
CA LYS A 115 -11.58 1.68 -7.47
C LYS A 115 -11.07 0.24 -7.49
N GLU A 116 -10.36 -0.17 -6.45
CA GLU A 116 -9.83 -1.53 -6.38
C GLU A 116 -10.93 -2.60 -6.24
N ALA A 117 -12.06 -2.27 -5.60
CA ALA A 117 -13.21 -3.15 -5.49
C ALA A 117 -13.99 -3.27 -6.81
N ALA A 118 -14.04 -2.21 -7.62
CA ALA A 118 -14.75 -2.15 -8.90
C ALA A 118 -13.98 -2.81 -10.05
N ALA A 119 -12.64 -2.87 -9.99
CA ALA A 119 -11.80 -3.50 -11.02
C ALA A 119 -11.71 -5.04 -10.87
N ARG A 120 -12.69 -5.67 -10.20
CA ARG A 120 -12.76 -7.11 -9.94
C ARG A 120 -13.63 -7.87 -10.93
#